data_AF-A0A937XFB8-F1
#
_entry.id   AF-A0A937XFB8-F1
#
_cell.length_a   1.000
_cell.length_b   1.000
_cell.length_c   1.000
_cell.angle_alpha   90.00
_cell.angle_beta   90.00
_cell.angle_gamma   90.00
#
_symmetry.space_group_name_H-M   'P 1'
#
loop_
_entity.id
_entity.type
_entity.pdbx_description
1 polymer ?
#
loop_
_entity_poly.entity_id
_entity_poly.type
_entity_poly.pdbx_seq_one_letter_code
_entity_poly.pdbx_strand_id
1 'polypeptide(L)'
;GHARVSPAVRSRHFDLEDFVLPHPERILNAHIYHEEDDRGHRPPQSVGDISGRLLLLQRLPRCDWWVIEMREEQTLLQTLAIVRAFLDGSGGEGG
;
A
#
# COMPACT_ATOMS: atom_id res chain seq x y z
N GLY A 1 0.24 -0.16 5.46
CA GLY A 1 1.22 -1.21 5.79
C GLY A 1 0.84 -2.07 7.00
N HIS A 2 -0.03 -1.62 7.92
CA HIS A 2 -0.45 -2.39 9.11
C HIS A 2 -0.89 -3.84 8.81
N ALA A 3 -1.70 -4.05 7.77
CA ALA A 3 -2.16 -5.39 7.39
C ALA A 3 -1.00 -6.34 7.01
N ARG A 4 0.07 -5.83 6.39
CA ARG A 4 1.24 -6.65 5.99
C ARG A 4 2.03 -7.18 7.19
N VAL A 5 2.10 -6.39 8.26
CA VAL A 5 2.87 -6.75 9.47
C VAL A 5 2.01 -7.49 10.51
N SER A 6 0.70 -7.56 10.30
CA SER A 6 -0.23 -8.30 11.15
C SER A 6 0.22 -9.76 11.29
N PRO A 7 0.31 -10.29 12.53
CA PRO A 7 0.61 -11.71 12.76
C PRO A 7 -0.32 -12.66 12.02
N ALA A 8 -1.57 -12.26 11.76
CA ALA A 8 -2.57 -13.05 11.06
C ALA A 8 -2.28 -13.20 9.54
N VAL A 9 -1.74 -12.14 8.92
CA VAL A 9 -1.30 -12.15 7.50
C VAL A 9 0.06 -12.81 7.37
N ARG A 10 0.99 -12.54 8.32
CA ARG A 10 2.32 -13.19 8.33
C ARG A 10 2.26 -14.69 8.56
N SER A 11 1.26 -15.18 9.30
CA SER A 11 1.02 -16.62 9.51
C SER A 11 0.21 -17.27 8.38
N ARG A 12 -0.16 -16.52 7.33
CA ARG A 12 -1.01 -16.95 6.21
C ARG A 12 -2.36 -17.50 6.63
N HIS A 13 -2.87 -17.08 7.78
CA HIS A 13 -4.22 -17.44 8.21
C HIS A 13 -5.27 -16.60 7.47
N PHE A 14 -4.86 -15.44 6.96
CA PHE A 14 -5.66 -14.53 6.15
C PHE A 14 -4.77 -13.85 5.10
N ASP A 15 -5.33 -13.57 3.92
CA ASP A 15 -4.72 -12.71 2.92
C ASP A 15 -5.05 -11.24 3.23
N LEU A 16 -4.28 -10.31 2.65
CA LEU A 16 -4.51 -8.88 2.87
C LEU A 16 -5.89 -8.43 2.37
N GLU A 17 -6.39 -9.10 1.34
CA GLU A 17 -7.72 -8.88 0.78
C GLU A 17 -8.84 -9.18 1.79
N ASP A 18 -8.64 -10.14 2.70
CA ASP A 18 -9.63 -10.52 3.71
C ASP A 18 -9.91 -9.39 4.73
N PHE A 19 -9.01 -8.42 4.84
CA PHE A 19 -9.17 -7.25 5.70
C PHE A 19 -9.88 -6.08 4.99
N VAL A 20 -10.04 -6.16 3.68
CA VAL A 20 -10.49 -5.06 2.82
C VAL A 20 -11.83 -5.40 2.15
N LEU A 21 -11.97 -6.62 1.67
CA LEU A 21 -13.14 -7.11 0.94
C LEU A 21 -14.44 -7.31 1.74
N PRO A 22 -14.46 -7.43 3.09
CA PRO A 22 -15.73 -7.54 3.80
C PRO A 22 -16.62 -6.31 3.70
N HIS A 23 -16.03 -5.11 3.58
CA HIS A 23 -16.75 -3.83 3.51
C HIS A 23 -16.04 -2.78 2.61
N PRO A 24 -15.86 -3.06 1.31
CA PRO A 24 -15.08 -2.20 0.41
C PRO A 24 -15.68 -0.79 0.28
N GLU A 25 -16.99 -0.64 0.43
CA GLU A 25 -17.73 0.63 0.40
C GLU A 25 -17.47 1.53 1.62
N ARG A 26 -16.86 1.00 2.67
CA ARG A 26 -16.55 1.75 3.90
C ARG A 26 -15.13 2.31 3.90
N ILE A 27 -14.28 1.92 2.94
CA ILE A 27 -12.91 2.39 2.84
C ILE A 27 -12.88 3.65 1.96
N LEU A 28 -12.68 4.80 2.61
CA LEU A 28 -12.72 6.11 1.95
C LEU A 28 -11.34 6.64 1.57
N ASN A 29 -10.29 6.12 2.22
CA ASN A 29 -8.91 6.54 2.03
C ASN A 29 -7.94 5.45 2.48
N ALA A 30 -6.67 5.62 2.13
CA ALA A 30 -5.61 4.70 2.53
C ALA A 30 -4.30 5.43 2.80
N HIS A 31 -3.55 4.93 3.78
CA HIS A 31 -2.23 5.43 4.13
C HIS A 31 -1.16 4.50 3.52
N ILE A 32 -0.24 5.08 2.76
CA ILE A 32 0.75 4.39 1.94
C ILE A 32 2.10 4.43 2.62
N TYR A 33 2.58 3.23 2.91
CA TYR A 33 3.93 2.91 3.37
C TYR A 33 4.14 1.40 3.18
N HIS A 34 5.39 0.96 3.15
CA HIS A 34 5.69 -0.45 2.88
C HIS A 34 5.40 -1.32 4.11
N GLU A 35 6.06 -1.01 5.22
CA GLU A 35 6.01 -1.74 6.48
C GLU A 35 6.04 -0.76 7.65
N GLU A 36 5.62 -1.24 8.81
CA GLU A 36 5.78 -0.57 10.09
C GLU A 36 6.57 -1.48 11.01
N ASP A 37 7.57 -0.93 11.69
CA ASP A 37 8.34 -1.61 12.74
C ASP A 37 8.38 -0.74 14.01
N ASP A 38 9.11 -1.19 15.04
CA ASP A 38 9.28 -0.44 16.30
C ASP A 38 9.90 0.96 16.11
N ARG A 39 10.43 1.27 14.93
CA ARG A 39 11.05 2.56 14.54
C ARG A 39 10.13 3.39 13.65
N GLY A 40 8.98 2.87 13.24
CA GLY A 40 7.95 3.55 12.46
C GLY A 40 7.82 3.04 11.02
N HIS A 41 7.39 3.93 10.11
CA HIS A 41 7.11 3.56 8.73
C HIS A 41 8.38 3.44 7.88
N ARG A 42 8.48 2.31 7.17
CA ARG A 42 9.55 2.05 6.20
C ARG A 42 9.05 2.30 4.77
N PRO A 43 9.86 2.98 3.93
CA PRO A 43 9.49 3.21 2.54
C PRO A 43 9.66 1.94 1.70
N PRO A 44 8.89 1.81 0.60
CA PRO A 44 9.14 0.80 -0.42
C PRO A 44 10.45 1.10 -1.15
N GLN A 45 11.12 0.06 -1.65
CA GLN A 45 12.35 0.18 -2.42
C GLN A 45 12.08 0.10 -3.93
N SER A 46 10.96 -0.50 -4.34
CA SER A 46 10.55 -0.66 -5.73
C SER A 46 9.03 -0.63 -5.89
N VAL A 47 8.54 -0.55 -7.13
CA VAL A 47 7.10 -0.65 -7.43
C VAL A 47 6.56 -2.03 -7.02
N GLY A 48 7.32 -3.11 -7.28
CA GLY A 48 6.93 -4.48 -6.95
C GLY A 48 6.66 -4.70 -5.45
N ASP A 49 7.29 -3.90 -4.59
CA ASP A 49 7.07 -3.97 -3.15
C ASP A 49 5.63 -3.65 -2.73
N ILE A 50 4.94 -2.79 -3.48
CA ILE A 50 3.64 -2.21 -3.12
C ILE A 50 2.55 -2.38 -4.20
N SER A 51 2.91 -2.74 -5.44
CA SER A 51 2.00 -2.76 -6.59
C SER A 51 0.71 -3.55 -6.35
N GLY A 52 0.80 -4.77 -5.82
CA GLY A 52 -0.38 -5.58 -5.50
C GLY A 52 -1.35 -4.89 -4.52
N ARG A 53 -0.82 -4.14 -3.55
CA ARG A 53 -1.65 -3.37 -2.59
C ARG A 53 -2.23 -2.13 -3.23
N LEU A 54 -1.48 -1.45 -4.10
CA LEU A 54 -1.99 -0.30 -4.84
C LEU A 54 -3.11 -0.70 -5.82
N LEU A 55 -2.97 -1.86 -6.49
CA LEU A 55 -4.02 -2.44 -7.33
C LEU A 55 -5.29 -2.74 -6.54
N LEU A 56 -5.17 -3.29 -5.33
CA LEU A 56 -6.31 -3.51 -4.43
C LEU A 56 -7.02 -2.19 -4.11
N LEU A 57 -6.27 -1.15 -3.75
CA LEU A 57 -6.83 0.17 -3.44
C LEU A 57 -7.52 0.81 -4.63
N GLN A 58 -6.98 0.67 -5.85
CA GLN A 58 -7.62 1.17 -7.08
C GLN A 58 -8.98 0.51 -7.35
N ARG A 59 -9.21 -0.71 -6.87
CA ARG A 59 -10.47 -1.45 -7.07
C ARG A 59 -11.54 -1.06 -6.03
N LEU A 60 -11.20 -0.24 -5.04
CA LEU A 60 -12.14 0.19 -4.01
C LEU A 60 -13.04 1.32 -4.52
N PRO A 61 -14.37 1.20 -4.39
CA PRO A 61 -15.31 2.08 -5.08
C PRO A 61 -15.36 3.52 -4.51
N ARG A 62 -14.76 3.76 -3.34
CA ARG A 62 -14.80 5.07 -2.65
C ARG A 62 -13.43 5.53 -2.14
N CYS A 63 -12.35 4.84 -2.52
CA CYS A 63 -10.99 5.16 -2.08
C CYS A 63 -10.29 6.02 -3.14
N ASP A 64 -10.82 7.22 -3.37
CA ASP A 64 -10.40 8.09 -4.48
C ASP A 64 -9.07 8.82 -4.22
N TRP A 65 -8.55 8.76 -2.99
CA TRP A 65 -7.33 9.46 -2.60
C TRP A 65 -6.54 8.68 -1.55
N TRP A 66 -5.22 8.81 -1.64
CA TRP A 66 -4.26 8.14 -0.75
C TRP A 66 -3.31 9.15 -0.11
N VAL A 67 -2.83 8.85 1.09
CA VAL A 67 -1.84 9.66 1.82
C VAL A 67 -0.54 8.89 1.90
N ILE A 68 0.58 9.50 1.53
CA ILE A 68 1.91 8.94 1.82
C ILE A 68 2.30 9.37 3.22
N GLU A 69 2.41 8.41 4.13
CA GLU A 69 2.72 8.69 5.53
C GLU A 69 4.15 8.27 5.85
N MET A 70 5.09 9.17 5.66
CA MET A 70 6.51 8.98 5.96
C MET A 70 6.98 10.05 6.94
N ARG A 71 7.82 9.64 7.90
CA ARG A 71 8.40 10.56 8.89
C ARG A 71 9.44 11.48 8.27
N GLU A 72 10.30 10.94 7.41
CA GLU A 72 11.44 11.65 6.84
C GLU A 72 11.13 12.14 5.42
N GLU A 73 11.54 13.36 5.08
CA GLU A 73 11.27 13.95 3.76
C GLU A 73 11.83 13.11 2.62
N GLN A 74 13.05 12.60 2.76
CA GLN A 74 13.70 11.82 1.70
C GLN A 74 12.93 10.52 1.42
N THR A 75 12.41 9.86 2.45
CA THR A 75 11.64 8.62 2.29
C THR A 75 10.21 8.89 1.80
N LEU A 76 9.63 10.05 2.14
CA LEU A 76 8.39 10.56 1.54
C LEU A 76 8.54 10.74 0.03
N LEU A 77 9.58 11.46 -0.40
CA LEU A 77 9.85 11.74 -1.82
C LEU A 77 10.14 10.46 -2.60
N GLN A 78 10.91 9.53 -2.03
CA GLN A 78 11.13 8.20 -2.61
C GLN A 78 9.82 7.43 -2.79
N THR A 79 8.98 7.38 -1.75
CA THR A 79 7.68 6.69 -1.80
C THR A 79 6.77 7.32 -2.86
N LEU A 80 6.76 8.66 -2.94
CA LEU A 80 6.00 9.40 -3.94
C LEU A 80 6.45 9.07 -5.36
N ALA A 81 7.76 9.00 -5.62
CA ALA A 81 8.29 8.63 -6.93
C ALA A 81 7.84 7.21 -7.33
N ILE A 82 7.87 6.25 -6.40
CA ILE A 82 7.43 4.87 -6.64
C ILE A 82 5.92 4.81 -6.92
N VAL A 83 5.10 5.51 -6.13
CA VAL A 83 3.64 5.56 -6.33
C VAL A 83 3.30 6.20 -7.67
N ARG A 84 4.00 7.28 -8.07
CA ARG A 84 3.83 7.89 -9.39
C ARG A 84 4.21 6.93 -10.51
N ALA A 85 5.35 6.24 -10.41
CA ALA A 85 5.77 5.26 -11.40
C ALA A 85 4.74 4.12 -11.58
N PHE A 86 4.08 3.71 -10.49
CA PHE A 86 2.95 2.78 -10.56
C PHE A 86 1.74 3.38 -11.31
N LEU A 87 1.33 4.61 -10.97
CA LEU A 87 0.18 5.28 -11.59
C LEU A 87 0.40 5.60 -13.08
N ASP A 88 1.64 5.94 -13.47
CA ASP A 88 2.03 6.24 -14.84
C ASP A 88 2.14 4.97 -15.72
N GLY A 89 1.83 3.79 -15.19
CA GLY A 89 1.91 2.51 -15.92
C GLY A 89 3.35 2.02 -16.15
N SER A 90 4.35 2.70 -15.60
CA SER A 90 5.77 2.35 -15.75
C SER A 90 6.21 1.19 -14.86
N GLY A 91 5.28 0.59 -14.11
CA GLY A 91 5.50 -0.54 -13.21
C GLY A 91 4.57 -1.73 -13.43
N GLY A 92 3.85 -1.77 -14.56
CA GLY A 92 3.02 -2.91 -14.97
C GLY A 92 3.64 -3.64 -16.16
N GLU A 93 4.33 -4.74 -15.92
CA GLU A 93 4.37 -5.81 -16.92
C GLU A 93 3.03 -6.57 -16.87
N GLY A 94 2.37 -6.68 -18.04
CA GLY A 94 1.42 -7.75 -18.35
C GLY A 94 -0.07 -7.38 -18.26
N GLY A 95 -0.71 -7.34 -19.44
CA GLY A 95 -2.15 -7.60 -19.59
C GLY A 95 -2.47 -9.09 -19.67
#